data_AF-A0A6B2TF35-F1
#
_entry.id   AF-A0A6B2TF35-F1
#
_cell.length_a   1.000
_cell.length_b   1.000
_cell.length_c   1.000
_cell.angle_alpha   90.00
_cell.angle_beta   90.00
_cell.angle_gamma   90.00
#
_symmetry.space_group_name_H-M   'P 1'
#
loop_
_entity.id
_entity.type
_entity.pdbx_description
1 polymer ?
#
loop_
_entity_poly.entity_id
_entity_poly.type
_entity_poly.pdbx_seq_one_letter_code
_entity_poly.pdbx_strand_id
1 'polypeptide(L)' 'RALPVAELTRRCAGDPHPGRVEHGRGLIDFSGGAAAVTDAAAVASPAPPPSVFR' A
#
# COMPACT_ATOMS: atom_id res chain seq x y z
N ARG A 1 -9.50 -10.03 -16.52
CA ARG A 1 -8.05 -10.34 -16.63
C ARG A 1 -7.52 -10.57 -15.22
N ALA A 2 -6.71 -11.60 -14.99
CA ALA A 2 -6.09 -11.82 -13.67
C ALA A 2 -5.07 -10.71 -13.35
N LEU A 3 -4.90 -10.40 -12.06
CA LEU A 3 -3.88 -9.46 -11.60
C LEU A 3 -2.47 -10.06 -11.80
N PRO A 4 -1.45 -9.26 -12.19
CA PRO A 4 -0.12 -9.76 -12.52
C PRO A 4 0.77 -9.99 -11.28
N VAL A 5 0.27 -10.76 -10.30
CA VAL A 5 0.90 -10.94 -8.98
C VAL A 5 2.35 -11.41 -9.08
N ALA A 6 2.63 -12.47 -9.86
CA ALA A 6 3.97 -13.03 -9.98
C ALA A 6 4.99 -12.06 -10.57
N GLU A 7 4.55 -11.17 -11.47
CA GLU A 7 5.42 -10.13 -12.02
C GLU A 7 5.73 -9.06 -10.97
N LEU A 8 4.71 -8.61 -10.23
CA LEU A 8 4.88 -7.64 -9.16
C LEU A 8 5.81 -8.17 -8.07
N THR A 9 5.67 -9.43 -7.67
CA THR A 9 6.57 -10.07 -6.68
C THR A 9 8.03 -9.97 -7.11
N ARG A 10 8.34 -10.29 -8.37
CA ARG A 10 9.72 -10.20 -8.89
C ARG A 10 10.24 -8.77 -8.88
N ARG A 11 9.41 -7.80 -9.30
CA ARG A 11 9.81 -6.38 -9.34
C ARG A 11 10.05 -5.81 -7.94
N CYS A 12 9.16 -6.06 -7.00
CA CYS A 12 9.31 -5.60 -5.61
C CYS A 12 10.54 -6.20 -4.92
N ALA A 13 10.85 -7.47 -5.19
CA ALA A 13 12.03 -8.13 -4.63
C ALA A 13 13.37 -7.59 -5.21
N GLY A 14 13.34 -6.96 -6.39
CA GLY A 14 14.51 -6.39 -7.04
C GLY A 14 14.79 -4.92 -6.72
N ASP A 15 13.97 -4.26 -5.89
CA ASP A 15 14.20 -2.88 -5.47
C ASP A 15 15.46 -2.77 -4.56
N PRO A 16 16.22 -1.65 -4.59
CA PRO A 16 17.28 -1.39 -3.62
C PRO A 16 16.85 -1.57 -2.15
N HIS A 17 15.57 -1.36 -1.86
CA HIS A 17 14.90 -1.66 -0.60
C HIS A 17 13.82 -2.71 -0.84
N PRO A 18 14.14 -4.02 -0.77
CA PRO A 18 13.25 -5.08 -1.20
C PRO A 18 11.88 -5.05 -0.51
N GLY A 19 10.83 -4.96 -1.33
CA GLY A 19 9.43 -5.05 -0.89
C GLY A 19 8.86 -6.45 -1.04
N ARG A 20 7.74 -6.71 -0.35
CA ARG A 20 6.96 -7.95 -0.47
C ARG A 20 5.57 -7.66 -0.99
N VAL A 21 5.11 -8.47 -1.94
CA VAL A 21 3.74 -8.39 -2.46
C VAL A 21 2.86 -9.36 -1.68
N GLU A 22 1.87 -8.82 -0.97
CA GLU A 22 0.86 -9.60 -0.24
C GLU A 22 -0.42 -9.74 -1.06
N HIS A 23 -0.98 -10.95 -1.10
CA HIS A 23 -2.27 -11.22 -1.74
C HIS A 23 -3.01 -12.37 -1.03
N GLY A 24 -4.34 -12.43 -1.20
CA GLY A 24 -5.16 -13.47 -0.58
C GLY A 24 -5.07 -13.44 0.95
N ARG A 25 -4.76 -14.59 1.57
CA ARG A 25 -4.76 -14.72 3.03
C ARG A 25 -3.74 -13.82 3.73
N GLY A 26 -2.53 -13.68 3.19
CA GLY A 26 -1.49 -12.82 3.78
C GLY A 26 -1.91 -11.36 3.87
N LEU A 27 -2.60 -10.86 2.83
CA LEU A 27 -3.18 -9.51 2.83
C LEU A 27 -4.30 -9.36 3.86
N ILE A 28 -5.18 -10.37 3.98
CA ILE A 28 -6.29 -10.36 4.94
C ILE A 28 -5.74 -10.30 6.37
N ASP A 29 -4.78 -11.15 6.69
CA ASP A 29 -4.16 -11.19 8.02
C ASP A 29 -3.41 -9.88 8.33
N PHE A 30 -2.70 -9.33 7.34
CA PHE A 30 -2.02 -8.04 7.48
C PHE A 30 -2.98 -6.89 7.78
N SER A 31 -4.16 -6.87 7.15
CA SER A 31 -5.15 -5.81 7.36
C SER A 31 -5.71 -5.79 8.78
N GLY A 32 -5.64 -6.89 9.52
CA GLY A 32 -6.16 -6.98 10.89
C GLY A 32 -7.66 -6.68 11.01
N GLY A 33 -8.43 -6.79 9.93
CA GLY A 33 -9.85 -6.42 9.89
C GLY A 33 -10.13 -4.93 9.69
N ALA A 34 -9.09 -4.11 9.45
CA ALA A 34 -9.28 -2.71 9.08
C ALA A 34 -10.04 -2.61 7.75
N ALA A 35 -11.14 -1.84 7.75
CA ALA A 35 -11.90 -1.56 6.54
C ALA A 35 -11.19 -0.50 5.68
N ALA A 36 -11.36 -0.58 4.36
CA ALA A 36 -10.90 0.46 3.47
C ALA A 36 -11.67 1.77 3.71
N VAL A 37 -10.95 2.89 3.73
CA VAL A 37 -11.57 4.22 3.76
C VAL A 37 -12.17 4.50 2.37
N THR A 38 -13.43 4.93 2.34
CA THR A 38 -14.14 5.32 1.11
C THR A 38 -14.07 6.82 0.91
N ASP A 39 -14.32 7.29 -0.31
CA ASP A 39 -14.37 8.74 -0.61
C ASP A 39 -15.34 9.50 0.29
N ALA A 40 -16.47 8.88 0.66
CA ALA A 40 -17.47 9.49 1.55
C ALA A 40 -16.99 9.66 3.01
N ALA A 41 -16.02 8.85 3.44
CA ALA A 41 -15.50 8.84 4.81
C ALA A 41 -14.07 9.42 4.92
N ALA A 42 -13.46 9.80 3.80
CA ALA A 42 -12.12 10.35 3.77
C ALA A 42 -12.06 11.72 4.47
N VAL A 43 -11.00 11.94 5.25
CA VAL A 43 -10.70 13.24 5.88
C VAL A 43 -9.43 13.83 5.26
N ALA A 44 -9.26 15.14 5.37
CA ALA A 44 -8.07 15.80 4.86
C ALA A 44 -6.80 15.27 5.54
N SER A 45 -5.76 15.03 4.74
CA SER A 45 -4.41 14.74 5.27
C SER A 45 -3.91 15.92 6.11
N PRO A 46 -3.07 15.66 7.13
CA PRO A 46 -2.41 16.72 7.88
C PRO A 46 -1.65 17.67 6.94
N ALA A 47 -1.64 18.96 7.28
CA ALA A 47 -0.84 19.93 6.53
C ALA A 47 0.65 19.55 6.61
N PRO A 48 1.41 19.66 5.51
CA PRO A 48 2.83 19.38 5.52
C PRO A 48 3.57 20.36 6.45
N PRO A 49 4.67 19.96 7.10
CA PRO A 49 5.50 20.87 7.89
C PRO A 49 6.00 22.06 7.04
N PRO A 50 6.07 23.30 7.58
CA PRO A 50 6.50 24.47 6.81
C PRO A 50 7.90 24.38 6.19
N SER A 51 8.76 23.49 6.70
CA SER A 51 10.12 23.28 6.19
C SER A 51 10.19 22.51 4.87
N VAL A 52 9.10 21.86 4.43
CA VAL A 52 9.11 20.98 3.25
C VAL A 52 9.25 21.75 1.94
N PHE A 53 8.77 23.00 1.88
CA PHE A 53 8.76 23.82 0.66
C PHE A 53 9.66 25.07 0.75
N ARG A 54 10.78 24.95 1.47
CA ARG A 54 11.76 26.04 1.59
C ARG A 54 12.78 26.00 0.47
#